data_AF-A0AAW4VJW9-F1
#
_entry.id   AF-A0AAW4VJW9-F1
#
_cell.length_a   1.000
_cell.length_b   1.000
_cell.length_c   1.000
_cell.angle_alpha   90.00
_cell.angle_beta   90.00
_cell.angle_gamma   90.00
#
_symmetry.space_group_name_H-M   'P 1'
#
loop_
_entity.id
_entity.type
_entity.pdbx_description
1 polymer ?
#
loop_
_entity_poly.entity_id
_entity_poly.type
_entity_poly.pdbx_seq_one_letter_code
_entity_poly.pdbx_strand_id
1 'polypeptide(L)' 'METSRCLGCGAARVDENICIGCGLCTTRCHFDAISLSRDHDAFGATYEQLVPAVLKEVGRKTGRSLISKLKKD' A
#
# COMPACT_ATOMS: atom_id res chain seq x y z
N MET A 1 -13.88 -19.23 23.49
CA MET A 1 -13.44 -19.28 22.09
C MET A 1 -12.01 -18.77 22.05
N GLU A 2 -11.05 -19.59 21.63
CA GLU A 2 -9.60 -19.31 21.74
C GLU A 2 -9.14 -18.08 20.92
N THR A 3 -9.95 -17.67 19.95
CA THR A 3 -9.72 -16.51 19.08
C THR A 3 -9.70 -15.18 19.86
N SER A 4 -10.53 -15.00 20.89
CA SER A 4 -10.58 -13.77 21.70
C SER A 4 -9.35 -13.59 22.60
N ARG A 5 -8.70 -14.70 22.99
CA ARG A 5 -7.55 -14.70 23.91
C ARG A 5 -6.22 -14.42 23.18
N CYS A 6 -6.11 -14.86 21.93
CA CYS A 6 -4.89 -14.72 21.12
C CYS A 6 -4.87 -13.46 20.22
N LEU A 7 -6.04 -12.94 19.81
CA LEU A 7 -6.11 -11.80 18.86
C LEU A 7 -6.15 -10.41 19.53
N GLY A 8 -5.97 -10.34 20.86
CA GLY A 8 -5.99 -9.08 21.62
C GLY A 8 -4.91 -8.06 21.24
N CYS A 9 -3.86 -8.46 20.49
CA CYS A 9 -2.77 -7.57 20.06
C CYS A 9 -2.23 -7.83 18.63
N GLY A 10 -2.79 -8.78 17.86
CA GLY A 10 -2.12 -9.33 16.67
C GLY A 10 -3.02 -9.79 15.52
N ALA A 11 -4.24 -9.26 15.41
CA ALA A 11 -5.10 -9.55 14.27
C ALA A 11 -4.54 -8.92 12.98
N ALA A 12 -4.13 -9.74 12.02
CA ALA A 12 -3.74 -9.27 10.69
C ALA A 12 -4.98 -8.73 9.96
N ARG A 13 -4.89 -7.51 9.44
CA ARG A 13 -5.92 -6.89 8.59
C ARG A 13 -5.32 -6.46 7.26
N VAL A 14 -6.12 -6.60 6.21
CA VAL A 14 -5.80 -6.08 4.88
C VAL A 14 -6.52 -4.75 4.73
N ASP A 15 -5.80 -3.71 4.30
CA ASP A 15 -6.41 -2.49 3.77
C ASP A 15 -6.44 -2.63 2.25
N GLU A 16 -7.65 -2.66 1.70
CA GLU A 16 -7.90 -2.90 0.29
C GLU A 16 -7.41 -1.76 -0.60
N ASN A 17 -7.26 -0.53 -0.06
CA ASN A 17 -6.77 0.61 -0.82
C ASN A 17 -5.25 0.53 -1.09
N ILE A 18 -4.52 -0.24 -0.28
CA ILE A 18 -3.07 -0.42 -0.40
C ILE A 18 -2.69 -1.81 -0.92
N CYS A 19 -3.59 -2.78 -0.82
CA CYS A 19 -3.34 -4.15 -1.26
C CYS A 19 -3.21 -4.21 -2.78
N ILE A 20 -2.03 -4.61 -3.27
CA ILE A 20 -1.77 -4.77 -4.71
C ILE A 20 -2.01 -6.20 -5.22
N GLY A 21 -2.49 -7.11 -4.36
CA GLY A 21 -2.73 -8.50 -4.74
C GLY A 21 -1.46 -9.33 -4.99
N CYS A 22 -0.34 -9.04 -4.30
CA CYS A 22 0.93 -9.75 -4.50
C CYS A 22 0.95 -11.21 -4.01
N GLY A 23 0.00 -11.62 -3.17
CA GLY A 23 -0.08 -13.00 -2.64
C GLY A 23 0.96 -13.37 -1.58
N LEU A 24 1.78 -12.44 -1.10
CA LEU A 24 2.78 -12.77 -0.08
C LEU A 24 2.14 -13.21 1.25
N CYS A 25 0.94 -12.70 1.56
CA CYS A 25 0.20 -13.08 2.76
C CYS A 25 -0.24 -14.56 2.74
N THR A 26 -0.65 -15.10 1.58
CA THR A 26 -1.09 -16.50 1.46
C THR A 26 0.08 -17.46 1.62
N THR A 27 1.24 -17.13 1.04
CA THR A 27 2.46 -17.97 1.16
C THR A 27 3.05 -17.97 2.57
N ARG A 28 2.88 -16.89 3.33
CA ARG A 28 3.33 -16.78 4.72
C ARG A 28 2.39 -17.46 5.70
N CYS A 29 1.14 -17.72 5.32
CA CYS A 29 0.15 -18.30 6.22
C CYS A 29 0.28 -19.82 6.27
N HIS A 30 0.77 -20.37 7.39
CA HIS A 30 0.87 -21.82 7.59
C HIS A 30 -0.46 -22.52 7.89
N PHE A 31 -1.52 -21.76 8.16
CA PHE A 31 -2.83 -22.25 8.59
C PHE A 31 -3.90 -22.10 7.50
N ASP A 32 -3.51 -21.63 6.32
CA ASP A 32 -4.42 -21.36 5.20
C ASP A 32 -5.61 -20.45 5.58
N ALA A 33 -5.38 -19.52 6.52
CA ALA A 33 -6.40 -18.62 7.03
C ALA A 33 -6.79 -17.49 6.06
N ILE A 34 -6.05 -17.33 4.96
CA ILE A 34 -6.26 -16.30 3.94
C ILE A 34 -6.01 -16.89 2.55
N SER A 35 -6.91 -16.58 1.61
CA SER A 35 -6.83 -16.97 0.20
C SER A 35 -6.94 -15.75 -0.70
N LEU A 36 -6.30 -15.80 -1.88
CA LEU A 36 -6.39 -14.74 -2.88
C LEU A 36 -6.94 -15.33 -4.19
N SER A 37 -8.07 -14.81 -4.66
CA SER A 37 -8.67 -15.11 -5.96
C SER A 37 -8.32 -14.02 -6.97
N ARG A 38 -8.19 -14.39 -8.25
CA ARG A 38 -8.06 -13.42 -9.34
C ARG A 38 -9.44 -13.13 -9.89
N ASP A 39 -10.02 -12.00 -9.47
CA ASP A 39 -11.35 -11.57 -9.93
C ASP A 39 -11.30 -10.70 -11.20
N HIS A 40 -10.15 -10.11 -11.51
CA HIS A 40 -9.95 -9.27 -12.69
C HIS A 40 -8.47 -9.19 -13.09
N ASP A 41 -8.20 -9.05 -14.39
CA ASP A 41 -6.84 -8.86 -14.92
C ASP A 41 -6.41 -7.40 -14.79
N ALA A 42 -5.91 -7.04 -13.60
CA ALA A 42 -5.21 -5.77 -13.38
C ALA A 42 -3.71 -5.97 -13.60
N PHE A 43 -3.17 -5.41 -14.69
CA PHE A 43 -1.72 -5.25 -14.83
C PHE A 43 -1.27 -4.04 -14.01
N GLY A 44 -0.22 -4.22 -13.20
CA GLY A 44 0.45 -3.10 -12.54
C GLY A 44 0.86 -2.05 -13.58
N ALA A 45 0.67 -0.77 -13.26
CA ALA A 45 1.03 0.32 -14.15
C ALA A 45 2.50 0.18 -14.60
N THR A 46 2.77 0.31 -15.89
CA THR A 46 4.15 0.28 -16.39
C THR A 46 4.90 1.48 -15.82
N TYR A 47 6.24 1.38 -15.79
CA TYR A 47 7.07 2.48 -15.28
C TYR A 47 6.73 3.80 -15.99
N GLU A 48 6.44 3.78 -17.29
CA GLU A 48 6.04 4.97 -18.04
C GLU A 48 4.75 5.62 -17.52
N GLN A 49 3.80 4.81 -17.03
CA GLN A 49 2.54 5.30 -16.46
C GLN A 49 2.70 5.82 -15.02
N LEU A 50 3.69 5.33 -14.28
CA LEU A 50 3.96 5.75 -12.90
C LEU A 50 4.67 7.12 -12.84
N VAL A 51 5.61 7.38 -13.77
CA VAL A 51 6.42 8.61 -13.82
C VAL A 51 5.58 9.90 -13.74
N PRO A 52 4.51 10.11 -14.53
CA PRO A 52 3.73 11.35 -14.47
C PRO A 52 3.03 11.55 -13.12
N ALA A 53 2.55 10.48 -12.48
CA ALA A 53 1.93 10.55 -11.16
C ALA A 53 2.95 10.93 -10.08
N VAL A 54 4.14 10.32 -10.12
CA VAL A 54 5.24 10.60 -9.17
C VAL A 54 5.79 12.02 -9.36
N LEU A 55 5.99 12.46 -10.61
CA LEU A 55 6.52 13.78 -10.92
C LEU A 55 5.63 14.91 -10.37
N LYS A 56 4.30 14.75 -10.43
CA LYS A 56 3.35 15.71 -9.87
C LYS A 56 3.50 15.85 -8.35
N GLU A 57 3.59 14.74 -7.62
CA GLU A 57 3.76 14.77 -6.17
C GLU A 57 5.15 15.30 -5.76
N VAL A 58 6.21 14.90 -6.46
CA VAL A 58 7.57 15.42 -6.23
C VAL A 58 7.60 16.93 -6.50
N GLY A 59 7.02 17.38 -7.61
CA GLY A 59 6.93 18.80 -7.96
C GLY A 59 6.18 19.60 -6.87
N ARG A 60 5.06 19.09 -6.38
CA ARG A 60 4.30 19.73 -5.29
C ARG A 60 5.10 19.81 -3.99
N LYS A 61 5.78 18.73 -3.60
CA LYS A 61 6.62 18.71 -2.38
C LYS A 61 7.81 19.67 -2.49
N THR A 62 8.52 19.64 -3.60
CA THR A 62 9.68 20.52 -3.86
C THR A 62 9.25 21.98 -3.93
N GLY A 63 8.14 22.28 -4.63
CA GLY A 63 7.59 23.63 -4.70
C GLY A 63 7.19 24.18 -3.33
N ARG A 64 6.50 23.36 -2.52
CA ARG A 64 6.13 23.76 -1.15
C ARG A 64 7.35 23.98 -0.27
N SER A 65 8.38 23.13 -0.38
CA SER A 65 9.66 23.29 0.32
C SER A 65 10.36 24.60 -0.04
N LEU A 66 10.39 24.95 -1.33
CA LEU A 66 10.98 26.20 -1.82
C LEU A 66 10.23 27.44 -1.32
N ILE A 67 8.89 27.42 -1.37
CA ILE A 67 8.05 28.51 -0.83
C ILE A 67 8.28 28.70 0.67
N SER A 68 8.38 27.62 1.44
CA SER A 68 8.69 27.72 2.87
C SER A 68 10.11 28.23 3.16
N LYS A 69 11.06 28.08 2.24
CA LYS A 69 12.38 28.72 2.34
C LYS A 69 12.30 30.22 2.04
N LEU A 70 11.60 30.62 0.96
CA LEU A 70 11.43 32.03 0.56
C LEU A 70 10.65 32.88 1.58
N LYS A 71 9.78 32.27 2.39
CA LYS A 71 9.00 32.97 3.43
C LYS A 71 9.78 33.17 4.74
N LYS A 72 11.01 32.64 4.85
CA LYS A 72 11.84 32.69 6.06
C LYS A 72 12.88 33.83 6.06
N ASP A 73 12.97 34.58 4.96
CA ASP A 73 13.67 35.87 4.85
C ASP A 73 12.68 37.03 5.01
#